data_AF-A0A7I9VAP9-F1
#
_entry.id   AF-A0A7I9VAP9-F1
#
_cell.length_a   1.000
_cell.length_b   1.000
_cell.length_c   1.000
_cell.angle_alpha   90.00
_cell.angle_beta   90.00
_cell.angle_gamma   90.00
#
_symmetry.space_group_name_H-M   'P 1'
#
loop_
_entity.id
_entity.type
_entity.pdbx_description
1 polymer ?
#
loop_
_entity_poly.entity_id
_entity_poly.type
_entity_poly.pdbx_seq_one_letter_code
_entity_poly.pdbx_strand_id
1 'polypeptide(L)'
;MLTHRLPSHVESVAQLPEGQSRPFVKHVEKPTTPGVGVALGFAFLTKMLQGLIVLPAFGLAYLLLANTSWRKRIGQLAVATLALIVSAGWFVVVTMIVPASARPYIGGSTDNTFMDLVLGYNGIGRISGDAGNGGGPGGAGTAGGSFGGETGLSRLFGSEMGNEISWLLPVAVLALVFLAYVAVRSRFDGPGLTRMEGAAAIAWGGWLLVTAAVFSYMSGTIHPYYTVALAPAIGAVIAIAAIVAWRRRDRWDGRLTIAAMIALAAAWSIVLLNRNDFGPTWCRWALGAVALIAALTVLVGGALGWRQAAGAAVIAGSIAGFAGTASFAIATATTPHSGSIPTAVSTSMETGGMGGPGGMRGGPNGAPGRGRPTAPADQGDGQDRSRSGSPGSSVSADSELAALLRSTTTTWAAATNGSQSAAGIEIASGKAVMAIGGWSGDPAPTLDQFKTYVQEGKIGYYIGGQGGDRGGNSEIAEWVAANFTASTIDGQTVYKLI
;
A
#
# COMPACT_ATOMS: atom_id res chain seq x y z
N MET A 1 19.37 -51.75 40.49
CA MET A 1 18.29 -51.32 41.39
C MET A 1 18.92 -50.96 42.72
N LEU A 2 19.24 -49.69 42.92
CA LEU A 2 19.97 -49.16 44.08
C LEU A 2 19.08 -48.15 44.79
N THR A 3 18.67 -48.47 46.01
CA THR A 3 18.00 -47.56 46.94
C THR A 3 18.67 -47.69 48.31
N HIS A 4 19.55 -46.74 48.65
CA HIS A 4 20.03 -46.55 50.02
C HIS A 4 20.53 -45.11 50.23
N ARG A 5 19.98 -44.44 51.28
CA ARG A 5 20.63 -43.64 52.36
C ARG A 5 21.94 -42.88 51.98
N LEU A 6 22.17 -41.58 52.25
CA LEU A 6 22.12 -40.79 53.51
C LEU A 6 22.55 -39.30 53.18
N PRO A 7 22.84 -38.36 54.12
CA PRO A 7 22.35 -36.96 54.09
C PRO A 7 23.40 -35.84 53.83
N SER A 8 22.88 -34.60 53.82
CA SER A 8 23.47 -33.30 54.24
C SER A 8 24.73 -32.74 53.58
N HIS A 9 24.53 -31.56 52.98
CA HIS A 9 25.35 -30.33 52.96
C HIS A 9 25.75 -29.83 51.57
N VAL A 10 25.06 -28.79 51.07
CA VAL A 10 25.70 -27.60 50.50
C VAL A 10 24.84 -26.38 50.88
N GLU A 11 25.51 -25.37 51.39
CA GLU A 11 25.01 -24.12 51.93
C GLU A 11 24.41 -23.16 50.88
N SER A 12 23.63 -22.22 51.42
CA SER A 12 23.34 -20.88 50.92
C SER A 12 22.21 -20.73 49.88
N VAL A 13 21.08 -20.18 50.33
CA VAL A 13 20.65 -18.84 49.91
C VAL A 13 20.02 -18.18 51.13
N ALA A 14 20.64 -17.11 51.60
CA ALA A 14 20.09 -16.26 52.64
C ALA A 14 18.70 -15.75 52.24
N GLN A 15 17.69 -16.04 53.06
CA GLN A 15 16.39 -15.41 52.98
C GLN A 15 16.56 -13.92 53.24
N LEU A 16 16.28 -13.09 52.23
CA LEU A 16 16.23 -11.65 52.39
C LEU A 16 14.96 -11.26 53.17
N PRO A 17 15.02 -10.26 54.08
CA PRO A 17 13.85 -9.79 54.82
C PRO A 17 12.80 -9.23 53.86
N GLU A 18 11.52 -9.50 54.15
CA GLU A 18 10.39 -8.88 53.46
C GLU A 18 10.54 -7.34 53.52
N GLY A 19 10.66 -6.70 52.35
CA GLY A 19 10.66 -5.23 52.26
C GLY A 19 11.56 -4.59 51.22
N GLN A 20 12.39 -5.33 50.47
CA GLN A 20 13.21 -4.73 49.40
C GLN A 20 12.98 -5.39 48.05
N SER A 21 12.14 -4.77 47.22
CA SER A 21 12.05 -5.07 45.80
C SER A 21 13.28 -4.53 45.07
N ARG A 22 14.01 -5.40 44.35
CA ARG A 22 15.10 -4.98 43.47
C ARG A 22 14.54 -4.04 42.39
N PRO A 23 15.16 -2.86 42.13
CA PRO A 23 14.75 -1.99 41.03
C PRO A 23 15.45 -2.48 39.76
N PHE A 24 15.05 -3.65 39.24
CA PHE A 24 15.49 -4.07 37.91
C PHE A 24 14.39 -3.74 36.90
N VAL A 25 14.76 -2.91 35.92
CA VAL A 25 13.95 -2.24 34.89
C VAL A 25 13.29 -0.92 35.34
N LYS A 26 14.11 0.06 35.73
CA LYS A 26 13.74 1.48 35.66
C LYS A 26 14.08 2.01 34.26
N HIS A 27 13.05 2.56 33.61
CA HIS A 27 13.11 3.50 32.48
C HIS A 27 13.44 2.88 31.11
N VAL A 28 12.44 2.22 30.49
CA VAL A 28 12.19 2.56 29.09
C VAL A 28 11.72 4.02 29.13
N GLU A 29 12.59 4.95 28.74
CA GLU A 29 12.18 6.35 28.58
C GLU A 29 10.95 6.36 27.67
N LYS A 30 9.82 6.84 28.21
CA LYS A 30 8.60 7.00 27.42
C LYS A 30 8.98 7.91 26.25
N PRO A 31 8.66 7.54 24.99
CA PRO A 31 9.00 8.36 23.85
C PRO A 31 8.51 9.79 24.10
N THR A 32 9.46 10.71 24.12
CA THR A 32 9.17 12.12 24.37
C THR A 32 8.49 12.69 23.12
N THR A 33 7.68 13.74 23.27
CA THR A 33 7.03 14.42 22.13
C THR A 33 8.01 14.76 20.97
N PRO A 34 9.29 15.14 21.24
CA PRO A 34 10.33 15.24 20.20
C PRO A 34 10.62 13.93 19.45
N GLY A 35 10.60 12.77 20.11
CA GLY A 35 10.82 11.47 19.46
C GLY A 35 9.77 11.13 18.41
N VAL A 36 8.52 11.56 18.61
CA VAL A 36 7.46 11.47 17.57
C VAL A 36 7.81 12.36 16.37
N GLY A 37 8.33 13.57 16.63
CA GLY A 37 8.84 14.45 15.58
C GLY A 37 9.95 13.81 14.76
N VAL A 38 10.93 13.19 15.42
CA VAL A 38 12.03 12.46 14.76
C VAL A 38 11.49 11.31 13.90
N ALA A 39 10.56 10.51 14.43
CA ALA A 39 9.95 9.41 13.68
C ALA A 39 9.20 9.91 12.43
N LEU A 40 8.49 11.03 12.53
CA LEU A 40 7.80 11.67 11.40
C LEU A 40 8.79 12.27 10.38
N GLY A 41 9.94 12.78 10.83
CA GLY A 41 10.99 13.25 9.92
C GLY A 41 11.60 12.11 9.12
N PHE A 42 11.84 10.95 9.74
CA PHE A 42 12.23 9.74 9.01
C PHE A 42 11.11 9.22 8.10
N ALA A 43 9.85 9.27 8.53
CA ALA A 43 8.72 8.93 7.67
C ALA A 43 8.66 9.83 6.42
N PHE A 44 8.98 11.12 6.56
CA PHE A 44 9.14 12.04 5.42
C PHE A 44 10.31 11.65 4.52
N LEU A 45 11.46 11.23 5.06
CA LEU A 45 12.55 10.73 4.21
C LEU A 45 12.19 9.44 3.47
N THR A 46 11.37 8.59 4.07
CA THR A 46 10.93 7.33 3.45
C THR A 46 9.83 7.53 2.40
N LYS A 47 8.86 8.43 2.65
CA LYS A 47 7.65 8.55 1.81
C LYS A 47 7.18 9.99 1.57
N MET A 48 8.02 10.97 1.84
CA MET A 48 7.76 12.40 1.64
C MET A 48 6.46 12.85 2.31
N LEU A 49 5.65 13.70 1.65
CA LEU A 49 4.41 14.22 2.22
C LEU A 49 3.43 13.12 2.67
N GLN A 50 3.47 11.95 2.02
CA GLN A 50 2.61 10.84 2.41
C GLN A 50 2.92 10.33 3.82
N GLY A 51 4.19 10.37 4.25
CA GLY A 51 4.57 10.02 5.63
C GLY A 51 4.01 10.99 6.67
N LEU A 52 3.59 12.18 6.26
CA LEU A 52 3.10 13.25 7.14
C LEU A 52 1.56 13.36 7.18
N ILE A 53 0.84 12.51 6.45
CA ILE A 53 -0.63 12.55 6.40
C ILE A 53 -1.29 12.33 7.78
N VAL A 54 -0.59 11.68 8.71
CA VAL A 54 -1.03 11.40 10.08
C VAL A 54 -0.86 12.59 11.04
N LEU A 55 -0.07 13.59 10.63
CA LEU A 55 0.37 14.69 11.50
C LEU A 55 -0.80 15.52 12.08
N PRO A 56 -1.87 15.86 11.33
CA PRO A 56 -3.02 16.57 11.89
C PRO A 56 -3.68 15.80 13.04
N ALA A 57 -3.79 14.47 12.93
CA ALA A 57 -4.44 13.64 13.93
C ALA A 57 -3.62 13.56 15.22
N PHE A 58 -2.30 13.37 15.11
CA PHE A 58 -1.40 13.32 16.26
C PHE A 58 -1.32 14.68 16.97
N GLY A 59 -1.20 15.76 16.19
CA GLY A 59 -1.19 17.12 16.70
C GLY A 59 -2.48 17.44 17.46
N LEU A 60 -3.65 17.12 16.88
CA LEU A 60 -4.95 17.37 17.50
C LEU A 60 -5.16 16.55 18.78
N ALA A 61 -4.82 15.26 18.77
CA ALA A 61 -4.92 14.40 19.95
C ALA A 61 -4.09 14.95 21.12
N TYR A 62 -2.85 15.35 20.84
CA TYR A 62 -1.96 15.94 21.85
C TYR A 62 -2.48 17.29 22.33
N LEU A 63 -2.83 18.17 21.40
CA LEU A 63 -3.30 19.52 21.69
C LEU A 63 -4.56 19.51 22.56
N LEU A 64 -5.51 18.61 22.32
CA LEU A 64 -6.77 18.53 23.06
C LEU A 64 -6.64 17.79 24.39
N LEU A 65 -5.88 16.69 24.43
CA LEU A 65 -5.98 15.73 25.54
C LEU A 65 -4.70 15.51 26.33
N ALA A 66 -3.54 16.06 25.94
CA ALA A 66 -2.33 15.97 26.78
C ALA A 66 -2.56 16.53 28.19
N ASN A 67 -2.10 15.83 29.23
CA ASN A 67 -2.34 16.23 30.61
C ASN A 67 -1.37 17.32 31.10
N THR A 68 -1.39 18.46 30.42
CA THR A 68 -0.54 19.62 30.70
C THR A 68 -1.24 20.91 30.28
N SER A 69 -0.70 22.08 30.67
CA SER A 69 -1.25 23.40 30.31
C SER A 69 -1.19 23.65 28.80
N TRP A 70 -2.13 24.42 28.25
CA TRP A 70 -2.20 24.74 26.81
C TRP A 70 -0.90 25.32 26.24
N ARG A 71 -0.24 26.24 26.98
CA ARG A 71 1.06 26.81 26.58
C ARG A 71 2.15 25.74 26.43
N LYS A 72 2.21 24.79 27.37
CA LYS A 72 3.15 23.66 27.29
C LYS A 72 2.83 22.74 26.12
N ARG A 73 1.55 22.50 25.80
CA ARG A 73 1.15 21.70 24.63
C ARG A 73 1.66 22.31 23.34
N ILE A 74 1.44 23.62 23.15
CA ILE A 74 1.94 24.36 21.98
C ILE A 74 3.47 24.29 21.92
N GLY A 75 4.15 24.56 23.04
CA GLY A 75 5.61 24.49 23.10
C GLY A 75 6.13 23.09 22.74
N GLN A 76 5.54 22.03 23.27
CA GLN A 76 5.94 20.65 22.98
C GLN A 76 5.67 20.25 21.53
N LEU A 77 4.56 20.70 20.94
CA LEU A 77 4.30 20.53 19.51
C LEU A 77 5.33 21.29 18.66
N ALA A 78 5.70 22.52 19.04
CA ALA A 78 6.74 23.27 18.36
C ALA A 78 8.10 22.56 18.42
N VAL A 79 8.48 22.00 19.57
CA VAL A 79 9.71 21.20 19.70
C VAL A 79 9.63 19.93 18.85
N ALA A 80 8.48 19.24 18.79
CA ALA A 80 8.32 18.08 17.92
C ALA A 80 8.40 18.44 16.43
N THR A 81 7.81 19.56 16.02
CA THR A 81 7.92 20.08 14.65
C THR A 81 9.37 20.43 14.32
N LEU A 82 10.10 21.05 15.24
CA LEU A 82 11.54 21.31 15.04
C LEU A 82 12.33 20.01 14.90
N ALA A 83 12.05 19.01 15.75
CA ALA A 83 12.70 17.70 15.67
C ALA A 83 12.41 16.99 14.34
N LEU A 84 11.18 17.11 13.81
CA LEU A 84 10.81 16.65 12.47
C LEU A 84 11.64 17.35 11.40
N ILE A 85 11.70 18.69 11.42
CA ILE A 85 12.43 19.48 10.43
C ILE A 85 13.91 19.12 10.43
N VAL A 86 14.54 18.98 11.61
CA VAL A 86 15.96 18.63 11.72
C VAL A 86 16.23 17.21 11.23
N SER A 87 15.39 16.25 11.61
CA SER A 87 15.57 14.84 11.22
C SER A 87 15.26 14.56 9.74
N ALA A 88 14.34 15.31 9.14
CA ALA A 88 14.09 15.28 7.70
C ALA A 88 15.10 16.13 6.89
N GLY A 89 15.58 17.23 7.46
CA GLY A 89 16.28 18.28 6.72
C GLY A 89 17.68 17.90 6.25
N TRP A 90 18.37 16.99 6.92
CA TRP A 90 19.76 16.67 6.57
C TRP A 90 19.90 16.12 5.14
N PHE A 91 19.00 15.25 4.70
CA PHE A 91 19.04 14.69 3.34
C PHE A 91 18.72 15.77 2.30
N VAL A 92 17.74 16.63 2.61
CA VAL A 92 17.41 17.81 1.79
C VAL A 92 18.65 18.68 1.61
N VAL A 93 19.36 19.00 2.69
CA VAL A 93 20.60 19.79 2.65
C VAL A 93 21.66 19.09 1.80
N VAL A 94 21.86 17.77 1.97
CA VAL A 94 22.80 17.00 1.13
C VAL A 94 22.47 17.14 -0.36
N THR A 95 21.19 17.05 -0.75
CA THR A 95 20.79 17.23 -2.16
C THR A 95 21.01 18.63 -2.72
N MET A 96 21.05 19.64 -1.84
CA MET A 96 21.29 21.04 -2.20
C MET A 96 22.79 21.38 -2.28
N ILE A 97 23.61 20.83 -1.39
CA ILE A 97 25.05 21.16 -1.32
C ILE A 97 25.91 20.29 -2.24
N VAL A 98 25.49 19.07 -2.56
CA VAL A 98 26.23 18.20 -3.48
C VAL A 98 25.96 18.66 -4.92
N PRO A 99 26.98 19.08 -5.69
CA PRO A 99 26.80 19.54 -7.06
C PRO A 99 26.12 18.50 -7.93
N ALA A 100 25.28 18.94 -8.87
CA ALA A 100 24.53 18.05 -9.77
C ALA A 100 25.45 17.11 -10.58
N SER A 101 26.68 17.51 -10.90
CA SER A 101 27.67 16.68 -11.60
C SER A 101 28.27 15.57 -10.73
N ALA A 102 28.14 15.65 -9.41
CA ALA A 102 28.71 14.71 -8.44
C ALA A 102 27.67 13.76 -7.83
N ARG A 103 26.42 13.80 -8.31
CA ARG A 103 25.33 12.92 -7.83
C ARG A 103 24.45 12.45 -8.98
N PRO A 104 23.73 11.32 -8.80
CA PRO A 104 22.68 10.93 -9.73
C PRO A 104 21.59 12.00 -9.85
N TYR A 105 20.89 11.98 -10.99
CA TYR A 105 19.69 12.78 -11.20
C TYR A 105 18.61 12.37 -10.19
N ILE A 106 17.90 13.34 -9.62
CA ILE A 106 16.75 13.09 -8.74
C ILE A 106 15.55 12.77 -9.63
N GLY A 107 15.37 11.48 -9.94
CA GLY A 107 14.30 11.01 -10.82
C GLY A 107 12.91 11.42 -10.35
N GLY A 108 12.01 11.71 -11.30
CA GLY A 108 10.67 12.22 -10.99
C GLY A 108 10.62 13.71 -10.65
N SER A 109 11.75 14.42 -10.73
CA SER A 109 11.80 15.89 -10.69
C SER A 109 12.04 16.46 -12.09
N THR A 110 11.56 17.69 -12.30
CA THR A 110 11.72 18.47 -13.53
C THR A 110 13.00 19.30 -13.55
N ASP A 111 13.54 19.62 -12.37
CA ASP A 111 14.67 20.54 -12.19
C ASP A 111 15.88 19.92 -11.45
N ASN A 112 15.90 18.58 -11.29
CA ASN A 112 16.91 17.84 -10.55
C ASN A 112 17.00 18.22 -9.06
N THR A 113 15.90 18.68 -8.45
CA THR A 113 15.83 18.98 -7.01
C THR A 113 14.93 18.00 -6.26
N PHE A 114 15.30 17.74 -5.00
CA PHE A 114 14.50 16.90 -4.11
C PHE A 114 13.15 17.52 -3.79
N MET A 115 13.08 18.86 -3.66
CA MET A 115 11.85 19.55 -3.29
C MET A 115 10.82 19.59 -4.42
N ASP A 116 11.25 19.65 -5.69
CA ASP A 116 10.35 19.50 -6.83
C ASP A 116 9.72 18.10 -6.85
N LEU A 117 10.48 17.06 -6.57
CA LEU A 117 9.93 15.70 -6.39
C LEU A 117 8.91 15.65 -5.25
N VAL A 118 9.23 16.23 -4.08
CA VAL A 118 8.37 16.23 -2.87
C VAL A 118 7.06 16.97 -3.11
N LEU A 119 7.10 18.15 -3.72
CA LEU A 119 5.95 19.05 -3.86
C LEU A 119 5.20 18.85 -5.17
N GLY A 120 5.90 18.51 -6.24
CA GLY A 120 5.36 18.26 -7.58
C GLY A 120 4.71 16.89 -7.69
N TYR A 121 5.27 16.01 -8.53
CA TYR A 121 4.68 14.70 -8.87
C TYR A 121 4.31 13.87 -7.63
N ASN A 122 5.22 13.73 -6.64
CA ASN A 122 5.00 12.86 -5.48
C ASN A 122 4.08 13.48 -4.41
N GLY A 123 3.77 14.77 -4.53
CA GLY A 123 3.05 15.59 -3.56
C GLY A 123 1.72 16.11 -4.09
N ILE A 124 1.67 17.40 -4.44
CA ILE A 124 0.45 18.09 -4.86
C ILE A 124 -0.11 17.48 -6.14
N GLY A 125 0.77 17.07 -7.08
CA GLY A 125 0.35 16.45 -8.33
C GLY A 125 -0.53 15.22 -8.13
N ARG A 126 -0.26 14.42 -7.08
CA ARG A 126 -1.12 13.29 -6.69
C ARG A 126 -2.52 13.70 -6.27
N ILE A 127 -2.68 14.85 -5.64
CA ILE A 127 -3.96 15.33 -5.13
C ILE A 127 -4.75 16.02 -6.26
N SER A 128 -4.12 16.91 -7.02
CA SER A 128 -4.79 17.73 -8.05
C SER A 128 -4.97 17.00 -9.38
N GLY A 129 -4.12 16.02 -9.68
CA GLY A 129 -4.15 15.29 -10.95
C GLY A 129 -3.49 16.05 -12.11
N ASP A 130 -2.72 17.11 -11.82
CA ASP A 130 -2.09 17.96 -12.83
C ASP A 130 -1.02 17.25 -13.69
N ALA A 131 -0.72 17.89 -14.83
CA ALA A 131 0.26 17.47 -15.83
C ALA A 131 1.68 17.36 -15.20
N GLY A 132 2.04 16.12 -14.90
CA GLY A 132 3.25 15.73 -14.16
C GLY A 132 3.07 14.31 -13.63
N ASN A 133 1.80 13.92 -13.37
CA ASN A 133 1.37 12.55 -13.13
C ASN A 133 1.22 11.67 -14.38
N GLY A 134 1.82 12.08 -15.50
CA GLY A 134 1.95 11.22 -16.65
C GLY A 134 2.70 9.97 -16.22
N GLY A 135 1.99 8.86 -16.10
CA GLY A 135 2.64 7.55 -16.02
C GLY A 135 3.68 7.49 -17.13
N GLY A 136 4.82 6.87 -16.84
CA GLY A 136 5.93 6.81 -17.77
C GLY A 136 5.49 6.45 -19.20
N PRO A 137 6.32 6.79 -20.21
CA PRO A 137 5.98 6.57 -21.61
C PRO A 137 5.52 5.12 -21.81
N GLY A 138 4.24 4.94 -22.15
CA GLY A 138 3.57 3.63 -22.21
C GLY A 138 2.21 3.54 -21.50
N GLY A 139 1.85 4.51 -20.66
CA GLY A 139 0.55 4.56 -19.97
C GLY A 139 -0.43 5.56 -20.59
N ALA A 140 -0.92 5.32 -21.81
CA ALA A 140 -2.07 6.06 -22.36
C ALA A 140 -3.37 5.63 -21.66
N GLY A 141 -3.50 5.99 -20.40
CA GLY A 141 -4.67 5.80 -19.56
C GLY A 141 -4.52 6.73 -18.36
N THR A 142 -5.52 7.56 -18.10
CA THR A 142 -5.57 8.49 -16.96
C THR A 142 -5.07 7.81 -15.68
N ALA A 143 -3.94 8.29 -15.13
CA ALA A 143 -3.26 7.67 -13.99
C ALA A 143 -4.13 7.55 -12.72
N GLY A 144 -5.20 8.34 -12.62
CA GLY A 144 -6.21 8.22 -11.56
C GLY A 144 -7.31 7.19 -11.83
N GLY A 145 -7.62 6.90 -13.10
CA GLY A 145 -8.66 5.94 -13.49
C GLY A 145 -8.15 4.50 -13.69
N SER A 146 -6.89 4.35 -14.11
CA SER A 146 -6.37 3.04 -14.53
C SER A 146 -5.95 2.10 -13.39
N PHE A 147 -5.84 2.58 -12.15
CA PHE A 147 -5.40 1.77 -11.00
C PHE A 147 -6.30 1.93 -9.76
N GLY A 148 -6.83 3.12 -9.48
CA GLY A 148 -7.59 3.39 -8.25
C GLY A 148 -9.10 3.49 -8.40
N GLY A 149 -9.66 3.37 -9.61
CA GLY A 149 -11.08 3.64 -9.87
C GLY A 149 -11.47 5.12 -9.69
N GLU A 150 -12.76 5.41 -9.88
CA GLU A 150 -13.32 6.77 -9.82
C GLU A 150 -13.13 7.44 -8.45
N THR A 151 -12.77 8.73 -8.45
CA THR A 151 -12.67 9.51 -7.22
C THR A 151 -14.03 9.66 -6.55
N GLY A 152 -14.09 9.47 -5.24
CA GLY A 152 -15.31 9.63 -4.45
C GLY A 152 -15.27 8.87 -3.13
N LEU A 153 -16.31 9.07 -2.32
CA LEU A 153 -16.47 8.38 -1.03
C LEU A 153 -16.56 6.86 -1.19
N SER A 154 -17.13 6.39 -2.30
CA SER A 154 -17.26 4.97 -2.63
C SER A 154 -15.96 4.32 -3.10
N ARG A 155 -14.91 5.09 -3.43
CA ARG A 155 -13.68 4.57 -4.04
C ARG A 155 -13.03 3.46 -3.23
N LEU A 156 -12.96 3.63 -1.91
CA LEU A 156 -12.39 2.65 -0.99
C LEU A 156 -13.22 1.38 -0.86
N PHE A 157 -14.45 1.34 -1.39
CA PHE A 157 -15.36 0.20 -1.35
C PHE A 157 -15.59 -0.42 -2.73
N GLY A 158 -15.24 0.28 -3.81
CA GLY A 158 -15.33 -0.17 -5.20
C GLY A 158 -14.04 -0.82 -5.69
N SER A 159 -14.06 -1.28 -6.94
CA SER A 159 -12.93 -1.83 -7.70
C SER A 159 -11.87 -2.56 -6.87
N GLU A 160 -10.59 -2.35 -7.19
CA GLU A 160 -9.46 -3.04 -6.57
C GLU A 160 -9.12 -2.50 -5.17
N MET A 161 -9.34 -1.21 -4.92
CA MET A 161 -9.11 -0.63 -3.59
C MET A 161 -10.01 -1.29 -2.52
N GLY A 162 -11.25 -1.64 -2.89
CA GLY A 162 -12.17 -2.36 -2.03
C GLY A 162 -11.63 -3.73 -1.62
N ASN A 163 -11.02 -4.46 -2.55
CA ASN A 163 -10.42 -5.77 -2.29
C ASN A 163 -9.20 -5.68 -1.38
N GLU A 164 -8.41 -4.61 -1.50
CA GLU A 164 -7.17 -4.45 -0.72
C GLU A 164 -7.43 -4.04 0.74
N ILE A 165 -8.43 -3.19 1.03
CA ILE A 165 -8.54 -2.60 2.37
C ILE A 165 -9.93 -2.63 3.02
N SER A 166 -11.00 -2.78 2.25
CA SER A 166 -12.33 -2.45 2.77
C SER A 166 -12.91 -3.48 3.73
N TRP A 167 -12.32 -4.68 3.84
CA TRP A 167 -12.79 -5.82 4.65
C TRP A 167 -13.32 -5.44 6.04
N LEU A 168 -12.59 -4.61 6.76
CA LEU A 168 -12.95 -4.14 8.10
C LEU A 168 -13.23 -2.62 8.16
N LEU A 169 -13.20 -1.93 7.02
CA LEU A 169 -13.41 -0.49 6.96
C LEU A 169 -14.82 -0.09 7.43
N PRO A 170 -15.93 -0.76 7.05
CA PRO A 170 -17.25 -0.48 7.62
C PRO A 170 -17.29 -0.64 9.15
N VAL A 171 -16.59 -1.65 9.68
CA VAL A 171 -16.50 -1.90 11.13
C VAL A 171 -15.75 -0.78 11.83
N ALA A 172 -14.66 -0.27 11.23
CA ALA A 172 -13.91 0.86 11.75
C ALA A 172 -14.75 2.16 11.76
N VAL A 173 -15.57 2.40 10.72
CA VAL A 173 -16.49 3.55 10.69
C VAL A 173 -17.54 3.43 11.81
N LEU A 174 -18.16 2.25 11.98
CA LEU A 174 -19.08 2.00 13.09
C LEU A 174 -18.41 2.21 14.45
N ALA A 175 -17.18 1.73 14.61
CA ALA A 175 -16.38 1.91 15.81
C ALA A 175 -16.09 3.38 16.12
N LEU A 176 -15.77 4.22 15.12
CA LEU A 176 -15.64 5.67 15.30
C LEU A 176 -16.94 6.32 15.74
N VAL A 177 -18.06 5.97 15.11
CA VAL A 177 -19.39 6.49 15.48
C VAL A 177 -19.71 6.12 16.93
N PHE A 178 -19.43 4.88 17.33
CA PHE A 178 -19.63 4.43 18.70
C PHE A 178 -18.74 5.16 19.71
N LEU A 179 -17.46 5.35 19.41
CA LEU A 179 -16.54 6.08 20.28
C LEU A 179 -16.95 7.56 20.43
N ALA A 180 -17.36 8.21 19.34
CA ALA A 180 -17.93 9.56 19.37
C ALA A 180 -19.22 9.61 20.19
N TYR A 181 -20.11 8.64 20.02
CA TYR A 181 -21.33 8.49 20.81
C TYR A 181 -21.03 8.37 22.30
N VAL A 182 -20.11 7.50 22.71
CA VAL A 182 -19.72 7.35 24.12
C VAL A 182 -19.09 8.64 24.66
N ALA A 183 -18.26 9.31 23.86
CA ALA A 183 -17.64 10.58 24.25
C ALA A 183 -18.69 11.68 24.49
N VAL A 184 -19.69 11.82 23.61
CA VAL A 184 -20.78 12.80 23.75
C VAL A 184 -21.70 12.42 24.90
N ARG A 185 -22.15 11.16 24.96
CA ARG A 185 -23.07 10.67 26.00
C ARG A 185 -22.51 10.85 27.40
N SER A 186 -21.20 10.67 27.58
CA SER A 186 -20.55 10.85 28.88
C SER A 186 -20.61 12.26 29.45
N ARG A 187 -21.00 13.26 28.64
CA ARG A 187 -21.34 14.60 29.13
C ARG A 187 -22.68 14.66 29.87
N PHE A 188 -23.52 13.65 29.70
CA PHE A 188 -24.89 13.59 30.22
C PHE A 188 -25.12 12.39 31.15
N ASP A 189 -24.55 11.21 30.84
CA ASP A 189 -24.84 9.96 31.58
C ASP A 189 -23.66 8.96 31.52
N GLY A 190 -23.11 8.65 32.71
CA GLY A 190 -22.19 7.54 32.94
C GLY A 190 -20.71 7.80 32.59
N PRO A 191 -19.82 6.83 32.89
CA PRO A 191 -18.40 6.96 32.60
C PRO A 191 -18.16 6.94 31.08
N GLY A 192 -17.44 7.95 30.60
CA GLY A 192 -17.03 8.09 29.21
C GLY A 192 -15.71 7.42 28.88
N LEU A 193 -15.12 7.85 27.76
CA LEU A 193 -13.75 7.50 27.41
C LEU A 193 -12.79 8.10 28.43
N THR A 194 -11.77 7.33 28.83
CA THR A 194 -10.64 7.91 29.55
C THR A 194 -9.92 8.92 28.66
N ARG A 195 -9.13 9.83 29.26
CA ARG A 195 -8.31 10.79 28.52
C ARG A 195 -7.40 10.11 27.49
N MET A 196 -6.83 8.96 27.85
CA MET A 196 -5.96 8.19 26.96
C MET A 196 -6.74 7.54 25.81
N GLU A 197 -7.92 6.98 26.09
CA GLU A 197 -8.80 6.43 25.06
C GLU A 197 -9.30 7.51 24.10
N GLY A 198 -9.66 8.69 24.61
CA GLY A 198 -10.00 9.83 23.77
C GLY A 198 -8.83 10.26 22.89
N ALA A 199 -7.61 10.30 23.44
CA ALA A 199 -6.42 10.67 22.67
C ALA A 199 -6.12 9.63 21.58
N ALA A 200 -6.22 8.34 21.92
CA ALA A 200 -6.07 7.25 20.96
C ALA A 200 -7.16 7.26 19.88
N ALA A 201 -8.41 7.52 20.25
CA ALA A 201 -9.53 7.62 19.30
C ALA A 201 -9.34 8.79 18.32
N ILE A 202 -8.87 9.96 18.79
CA ILE A 202 -8.57 11.10 17.92
C ILE A 202 -7.35 10.82 17.03
N ALA A 203 -6.28 10.24 17.57
CA ALA A 203 -5.07 9.96 16.82
C ALA A 203 -5.31 8.91 15.71
N TRP A 204 -5.87 7.75 16.06
CA TRP A 204 -6.13 6.68 15.10
C TRP A 204 -7.34 6.96 14.21
N GLY A 205 -8.41 7.55 14.77
CA GLY A 205 -9.57 7.95 13.98
C GLY A 205 -9.26 9.09 13.01
N GLY A 206 -8.49 10.08 13.45
CA GLY A 206 -8.02 11.16 12.59
C GLY A 206 -7.08 10.64 11.49
N TRP A 207 -6.15 9.72 11.80
CA TRP A 207 -5.34 9.04 10.79
C TRP A 207 -6.26 8.38 9.75
N LEU A 208 -7.20 7.53 10.19
CA LEU A 208 -8.12 6.82 9.33
C LEU A 208 -8.90 7.78 8.42
N LEU A 209 -9.54 8.80 9.00
CA LEU A 209 -10.40 9.73 8.26
C LEU A 209 -9.61 10.60 7.27
N VAL A 210 -8.48 11.16 7.69
CA VAL A 210 -7.65 12.00 6.80
C VAL A 210 -7.09 11.17 5.65
N THR A 211 -6.54 9.99 5.95
CA THR A 211 -5.97 9.11 4.91
C THR A 211 -7.04 8.60 3.96
N ALA A 212 -8.20 8.19 4.49
CA ALA A 212 -9.33 7.73 3.68
C ALA A 212 -9.85 8.84 2.77
N ALA A 213 -9.99 10.07 3.29
CA ALA A 213 -10.43 11.22 2.50
C ALA A 213 -9.43 11.54 1.37
N VAL A 214 -8.13 11.60 1.66
CA VAL A 214 -7.11 11.86 0.63
C VAL A 214 -7.16 10.78 -0.44
N PHE A 215 -7.20 9.49 -0.07
CA PHE A 215 -7.24 8.40 -1.06
C PHE A 215 -8.53 8.37 -1.87
N SER A 216 -9.67 8.71 -1.25
CA SER A 216 -10.95 8.83 -1.94
C SER A 216 -10.96 9.94 -3.00
N TYR A 217 -10.30 11.08 -2.73
CA TYR A 217 -10.42 12.28 -3.58
C TYR A 217 -9.19 12.62 -4.42
N MET A 218 -8.03 12.01 -4.16
CA MET A 218 -6.83 12.23 -4.97
C MET A 218 -7.08 11.79 -6.43
N SER A 219 -6.98 12.73 -7.37
CA SER A 219 -7.26 12.49 -8.80
C SER A 219 -6.03 12.10 -9.61
N GLY A 220 -4.84 12.20 -8.99
CA GLY A 220 -3.57 11.84 -9.58
C GLY A 220 -3.22 10.34 -9.52
N THR A 221 -1.93 10.01 -9.61
CA THR A 221 -1.45 8.62 -9.52
C THR A 221 -1.76 8.02 -8.15
N ILE A 222 -2.59 6.99 -8.14
CA ILE A 222 -2.96 6.21 -6.95
C ILE A 222 -2.96 4.73 -7.29
N HIS A 223 -2.30 3.93 -6.45
CA HIS A 223 -2.32 2.48 -6.56
C HIS A 223 -3.09 1.85 -5.40
N PRO A 224 -3.81 0.74 -5.63
CA PRO A 224 -4.55 0.05 -4.58
C PRO A 224 -3.72 -0.30 -3.35
N TYR A 225 -2.47 -0.73 -3.52
CA TYR A 225 -1.59 -1.09 -2.40
C TYR A 225 -1.32 0.07 -1.43
N TYR A 226 -1.49 1.34 -1.84
CA TYR A 226 -1.35 2.49 -0.94
C TYR A 226 -2.31 2.40 0.24
N THR A 227 -3.46 1.76 0.05
CA THR A 227 -4.49 1.60 1.08
C THR A 227 -4.01 0.85 2.32
N VAL A 228 -2.90 0.11 2.25
CA VAL A 228 -2.25 -0.50 3.43
C VAL A 228 -1.98 0.52 4.54
N ALA A 229 -1.80 1.80 4.19
CA ALA A 229 -1.64 2.90 5.15
C ALA A 229 -2.85 3.08 6.11
N LEU A 230 -4.03 2.55 5.77
CA LEU A 230 -5.23 2.58 6.62
C LEU A 230 -5.27 1.43 7.64
N ALA A 231 -4.58 0.32 7.37
CA ALA A 231 -4.71 -0.92 8.16
C ALA A 231 -4.40 -0.75 9.66
N PRO A 232 -3.31 -0.04 10.07
CA PRO A 232 -3.03 0.18 11.49
C PRO A 232 -4.16 0.96 12.19
N ALA A 233 -4.71 1.98 11.52
CA ALA A 233 -5.77 2.81 12.06
C ALA A 233 -7.10 2.06 12.18
N ILE A 234 -7.44 1.25 11.18
CA ILE A 234 -8.59 0.33 11.21
C ILE A 234 -8.48 -0.60 12.42
N GLY A 235 -7.34 -1.29 12.57
CA GLY A 235 -7.13 -2.23 13.68
C GLY A 235 -7.21 -1.56 15.05
N ALA A 236 -6.55 -0.41 15.21
CA ALA A 236 -6.53 0.32 16.47
C ALA A 236 -7.92 0.84 16.87
N VAL A 237 -8.67 1.43 15.94
CA VAL A 237 -10.01 1.95 16.19
C VAL A 237 -10.98 0.83 16.58
N ILE A 238 -10.96 -0.29 15.86
CA ILE A 238 -11.78 -1.46 16.17
C ILE A 238 -11.42 -2.01 17.56
N ALA A 239 -10.14 -2.13 17.88
CA ALA A 239 -9.69 -2.62 19.18
C ALA A 239 -10.15 -1.71 20.34
N ILE A 240 -9.99 -0.38 20.19
CA ILE A 240 -10.43 0.59 21.21
C ILE A 240 -11.95 0.51 21.41
N ALA A 241 -12.72 0.51 20.32
CA ALA A 241 -14.17 0.39 20.37
C ALA A 241 -14.63 -0.95 20.98
N ALA A 242 -13.98 -2.06 20.65
CA ALA A 242 -14.28 -3.37 21.23
C ALA A 242 -14.10 -3.39 22.74
N ILE A 243 -12.99 -2.82 23.27
CA ILE A 243 -12.74 -2.74 24.71
C ILE A 243 -13.77 -1.84 25.40
N VAL A 244 -14.14 -0.71 24.78
CA VAL A 244 -15.16 0.20 25.32
C VAL A 244 -16.54 -0.46 25.31
N ALA A 245 -16.92 -1.13 24.22
CA ALA A 245 -18.20 -1.83 24.09
C ALA A 245 -18.29 -3.01 25.07
N TRP A 246 -17.20 -3.76 25.26
CA TRP A 246 -17.12 -4.86 26.21
C TRP A 246 -17.23 -4.41 27.66
N ARG A 247 -16.65 -3.25 28.02
CA ARG A 247 -16.87 -2.64 29.34
C ARG A 247 -18.32 -2.21 29.55
N ARG A 248 -19.06 -1.95 28.47
CA ARG A 248 -20.48 -1.61 28.47
C ARG A 248 -21.39 -2.80 28.16
N ARG A 249 -20.89 -4.04 28.23
CA ARG A 249 -21.65 -5.27 27.88
C ARG A 249 -22.91 -5.50 28.72
N ASP A 250 -23.01 -4.93 29.91
CA ASP A 250 -24.22 -5.01 30.72
C ASP A 250 -25.30 -3.99 30.25
N ARG A 251 -24.95 -3.05 29.38
CA ARG A 251 -25.87 -2.07 28.76
C ARG A 251 -26.24 -2.50 27.34
N TRP A 252 -27.38 -2.01 26.86
CA TRP A 252 -27.88 -2.35 25.52
C TRP A 252 -26.97 -1.81 24.40
N ASP A 253 -26.39 -0.61 24.60
CA ASP A 253 -25.53 0.05 23.63
C ASP A 253 -24.22 -0.72 23.42
N GLY A 254 -23.59 -1.21 24.50
CA GLY A 254 -22.39 -2.06 24.39
C GLY A 254 -22.66 -3.39 23.68
N ARG A 255 -23.76 -4.07 24.02
CA ARG A 255 -24.18 -5.33 23.37
C ARG A 255 -24.49 -5.14 21.89
N LEU A 256 -25.24 -4.09 21.57
CA LEU A 256 -25.60 -3.76 20.20
C LEU A 256 -24.37 -3.46 19.37
N THR A 257 -23.41 -2.69 19.88
CA THR A 257 -22.18 -2.39 19.15
C THR A 257 -21.35 -3.63 18.89
N ILE A 258 -21.18 -4.54 19.87
CA ILE A 258 -20.44 -5.80 19.65
C ILE A 258 -21.12 -6.65 18.57
N ALA A 259 -22.44 -6.84 18.68
CA ALA A 259 -23.20 -7.60 17.71
C ALA A 259 -23.14 -6.97 16.30
N ALA A 260 -23.26 -5.64 16.21
CA ALA A 260 -23.18 -4.91 14.95
C ALA A 260 -21.78 -4.99 14.32
N MET A 261 -20.70 -4.91 15.10
CA MET A 261 -19.34 -5.09 14.56
C MET A 261 -19.14 -6.49 13.97
N ILE A 262 -19.60 -7.53 14.66
CA ILE A 262 -19.53 -8.92 14.17
C ILE A 262 -20.35 -9.09 12.89
N ALA A 263 -21.61 -8.64 12.90
CA ALA A 263 -22.50 -8.76 11.76
C ALA A 263 -21.97 -7.99 10.54
N LEU A 264 -21.45 -6.78 10.74
CA LEU A 264 -20.92 -5.94 9.67
C LEU A 264 -19.63 -6.50 9.07
N ALA A 265 -18.73 -7.03 9.91
CA ALA A 265 -17.51 -7.70 9.44
C ALA A 265 -17.83 -8.92 8.55
N ALA A 266 -18.78 -9.75 8.98
CA ALA A 266 -19.20 -10.93 8.23
C ALA A 266 -19.97 -10.55 6.94
N ALA A 267 -20.90 -9.60 7.03
CA ALA A 267 -21.66 -9.13 5.87
C ALA A 267 -20.73 -8.54 4.80
N TRP A 268 -19.77 -7.71 5.19
CA TRP A 268 -18.84 -7.12 4.23
C TRP A 268 -17.84 -8.15 3.69
N SER A 269 -17.39 -9.11 4.51
CA SER A 269 -16.61 -10.25 4.04
C SER A 269 -17.38 -11.05 2.98
N ILE A 270 -18.68 -11.32 3.18
CA ILE A 270 -19.52 -12.01 2.18
C ILE A 270 -19.60 -11.20 0.89
N VAL A 271 -19.76 -9.87 0.97
CA VAL A 271 -19.76 -8.99 -0.22
C VAL A 271 -18.46 -9.12 -1.01
N LEU A 272 -17.30 -9.03 -0.35
CA LEU A 272 -16.01 -9.12 -1.03
C LEU A 272 -15.69 -10.53 -1.53
N LEU A 273 -16.04 -11.57 -0.78
CA LEU A 273 -15.90 -12.96 -1.21
C LEU A 273 -16.79 -13.28 -2.42
N ASN A 274 -18.01 -12.72 -2.47
CA ASN A 274 -18.88 -12.82 -3.65
C ASN A 274 -18.30 -12.06 -4.84
N ARG A 275 -17.84 -10.82 -4.64
CA ARG A 275 -17.29 -9.96 -5.69
C ARG A 275 -16.09 -10.60 -6.39
N ASN A 276 -15.25 -11.30 -5.64
CA ASN A 276 -14.02 -11.91 -6.16
C ASN A 276 -14.17 -13.39 -6.53
N ASP A 277 -15.38 -13.97 -6.39
CA ASP A 277 -15.62 -15.42 -6.49
C ASP A 277 -14.56 -16.26 -5.74
N PHE A 278 -14.20 -15.80 -4.53
CA PHE A 278 -13.05 -16.30 -3.81
C PHE A 278 -13.43 -17.48 -2.90
N GLY A 279 -12.83 -18.64 -3.20
CA GLY A 279 -12.99 -19.87 -2.42
C GLY A 279 -14.37 -20.54 -2.57
N PRO A 280 -14.62 -21.65 -1.85
CA PRO A 280 -15.88 -22.37 -1.95
C PRO A 280 -17.08 -21.53 -1.51
N THR A 281 -18.15 -21.56 -2.31
CA THR A 281 -19.35 -20.74 -2.10
C THR A 281 -20.05 -20.97 -0.76
N TRP A 282 -19.88 -22.13 -0.14
CA TRP A 282 -20.44 -22.44 1.17
C TRP A 282 -19.70 -21.73 2.31
N CYS A 283 -18.41 -21.40 2.16
CA CYS A 283 -17.61 -20.78 3.20
C CYS A 283 -18.17 -19.42 3.61
N ARG A 284 -18.47 -18.55 2.64
CA ARG A 284 -19.04 -17.22 2.89
C ARG A 284 -20.37 -17.28 3.65
N TRP A 285 -21.23 -18.25 3.35
CA TRP A 285 -22.50 -18.43 4.06
C TRP A 285 -22.31 -19.05 5.45
N ALA A 286 -21.36 -19.96 5.62
CA ALA A 286 -20.99 -20.51 6.92
C ALA A 286 -20.47 -19.41 7.87
N LEU A 287 -19.60 -18.52 7.37
CA LEU A 287 -19.13 -17.34 8.11
C LEU A 287 -20.31 -16.44 8.53
N GLY A 288 -21.22 -16.17 7.60
CA GLY A 288 -22.45 -15.41 7.89
C GLY A 288 -23.32 -16.05 8.97
N ALA A 289 -23.53 -17.36 8.89
CA ALA A 289 -24.33 -18.09 9.87
C ALA A 289 -23.71 -18.06 11.27
N VAL A 290 -22.40 -18.32 11.38
CA VAL A 290 -21.68 -18.26 12.66
C VAL A 290 -21.74 -16.84 13.24
N ALA A 291 -21.49 -15.82 12.43
CA ALA A 291 -21.55 -14.42 12.85
C ALA A 291 -22.96 -14.01 13.30
N LEU A 292 -24.01 -14.46 12.59
CA LEU A 292 -25.40 -14.19 12.95
C LEU A 292 -25.77 -14.84 14.29
N ILE A 293 -25.47 -16.14 14.46
CA ILE A 293 -25.72 -16.86 15.72
C ILE A 293 -24.95 -16.19 16.86
N ALA A 294 -23.69 -15.83 16.64
CA ALA A 294 -22.88 -15.11 17.61
C ALA A 294 -23.48 -13.75 17.99
N ALA A 295 -23.86 -12.93 17.01
CA ALA A 295 -24.45 -11.62 17.22
C ALA A 295 -25.77 -11.71 18.02
N LEU A 296 -26.65 -12.65 17.67
CA LEU A 296 -27.89 -12.90 18.41
C LEU A 296 -27.62 -13.38 19.85
N THR A 297 -26.63 -14.26 20.03
CA THR A 297 -26.22 -14.75 21.36
C THR A 297 -25.64 -13.63 22.22
N VAL A 298 -24.91 -12.68 21.65
CA VAL A 298 -24.41 -11.50 22.38
C VAL A 298 -25.57 -10.61 22.83
N LEU A 299 -26.56 -10.37 21.96
CA LEU A 299 -27.73 -9.54 22.28
C LEU A 299 -28.60 -10.18 23.38
N VAL A 300 -29.00 -11.44 23.16
CA VAL A 300 -29.93 -12.18 24.03
C VAL A 300 -29.23 -12.71 25.26
N GLY A 301 -28.09 -13.40 25.10
CA GLY A 301 -27.34 -13.97 26.21
C GLY A 301 -26.82 -12.91 27.18
N GLY A 302 -26.44 -11.73 26.67
CA GLY A 302 -26.10 -10.59 27.53
C GLY A 302 -27.30 -10.01 28.29
N ALA A 303 -28.52 -10.11 27.75
CA ALA A 303 -29.74 -9.69 28.44
C ALA A 303 -30.23 -10.70 29.48
N LEU A 304 -30.08 -11.99 29.19
CA LEU A 304 -30.56 -13.10 30.02
C LEU A 304 -29.52 -13.58 31.04
N GLY A 305 -28.34 -12.95 31.11
CA GLY A 305 -27.29 -13.30 32.08
C GLY A 305 -26.41 -14.50 31.69
N TRP A 306 -26.47 -14.98 30.44
CA TRP A 306 -25.65 -16.09 29.91
C TRP A 306 -24.22 -15.64 29.58
N ARG A 307 -23.50 -15.14 30.60
CA ARG A 307 -22.19 -14.48 30.43
C ARG A 307 -21.16 -15.33 29.71
N GLN A 308 -21.10 -16.64 30.00
CA GLN A 308 -20.18 -17.56 29.35
C GLN A 308 -20.52 -17.75 27.86
N ALA A 309 -21.81 -17.94 27.54
CA ALA A 309 -22.27 -18.06 26.16
C ALA A 309 -22.04 -16.78 25.36
N ALA A 310 -22.31 -15.61 25.95
CA ALA A 310 -22.04 -14.31 25.31
C ALA A 310 -20.53 -14.11 25.06
N GLY A 311 -19.66 -14.50 25.99
CA GLY A 311 -18.20 -14.46 25.79
C GLY A 311 -17.72 -15.40 24.69
N ALA A 312 -18.20 -16.65 24.67
CA ALA A 312 -17.90 -17.59 23.60
C ALA A 312 -18.41 -17.10 22.24
N ALA A 313 -19.60 -16.48 22.21
CA ALA A 313 -20.18 -15.90 21.01
C ALA A 313 -19.33 -14.74 20.47
N VAL A 314 -18.80 -13.86 21.33
CA VAL A 314 -17.87 -12.81 20.86
C VAL A 314 -16.64 -13.41 20.19
N ILE A 315 -16.04 -14.45 20.79
CA ILE A 315 -14.85 -15.10 20.22
C ILE A 315 -15.19 -15.73 18.86
N ALA A 316 -16.26 -16.54 18.79
CA ALA A 316 -16.68 -17.21 17.55
C ALA A 316 -17.06 -16.21 16.46
N GLY A 317 -17.80 -15.15 16.82
CA GLY A 317 -18.18 -14.08 15.90
C GLY A 317 -17.00 -13.26 15.41
N SER A 318 -16.01 -12.97 16.25
CA SER A 318 -14.76 -12.32 15.83
C SER A 318 -13.95 -13.18 14.87
N ILE A 319 -13.82 -14.49 15.13
CA ILE A 319 -13.15 -15.42 14.22
C ILE A 319 -13.87 -15.41 12.86
N ALA A 320 -15.20 -15.51 12.84
CA ALA A 320 -15.98 -15.46 11.61
C ALA A 320 -15.84 -14.11 10.87
N GLY A 321 -15.84 -13.00 11.59
CA GLY A 321 -15.67 -11.66 11.04
C GLY A 321 -14.29 -11.40 10.45
N PHE A 322 -13.22 -11.97 11.02
CA PHE A 322 -11.86 -11.84 10.52
C PHE A 322 -11.49 -12.87 9.45
N ALA A 323 -12.25 -13.95 9.32
CA ALA A 323 -11.90 -15.06 8.43
C ALA A 323 -11.79 -14.63 6.96
N GLY A 324 -12.63 -13.71 6.48
CA GLY A 324 -12.56 -13.20 5.10
C GLY A 324 -11.22 -12.52 4.81
N THR A 325 -10.90 -11.47 5.58
CA THR A 325 -9.64 -10.74 5.43
C THR A 325 -8.41 -11.61 5.68
N ALA A 326 -8.46 -12.52 6.65
CA ALA A 326 -7.35 -13.43 6.94
C ALA A 326 -7.11 -14.41 5.79
N SER A 327 -8.17 -15.00 5.22
CA SER A 327 -8.06 -15.93 4.09
C SER A 327 -7.48 -15.24 2.86
N PHE A 328 -7.95 -14.02 2.58
CA PHE A 328 -7.46 -13.22 1.45
C PHE A 328 -5.99 -12.81 1.64
N ALA A 329 -5.61 -12.36 2.85
CA ALA A 329 -4.22 -12.01 3.17
C ALA A 329 -3.27 -13.22 3.09
N ILE A 330 -3.69 -14.39 3.61
CA ILE A 330 -2.92 -15.63 3.51
C ILE A 330 -2.73 -16.01 2.04
N ALA A 331 -3.81 -16.00 1.25
CA ALA A 331 -3.74 -16.37 -0.15
C ALA A 331 -2.82 -15.43 -0.93
N THR A 332 -2.98 -14.11 -0.77
CA THR A 332 -2.07 -13.10 -1.35
C THR A 332 -0.61 -13.34 -0.97
N ALA A 333 -0.31 -13.70 0.28
CA ALA A 333 1.05 -13.98 0.73
C ALA A 333 1.62 -15.30 0.17
N THR A 334 0.76 -16.28 -0.12
CA THR A 334 1.17 -17.59 -0.66
C THR A 334 1.21 -17.66 -2.19
N THR A 335 0.68 -16.66 -2.89
CA THR A 335 0.68 -16.61 -4.35
C THR A 335 1.96 -15.92 -4.86
N PRO A 336 2.71 -16.54 -5.79
CA PRO A 336 3.80 -15.86 -6.48
C PRO A 336 3.28 -14.70 -7.33
N HIS A 337 3.96 -13.55 -7.24
CA HIS A 337 3.63 -12.35 -8.02
C HIS A 337 4.76 -12.05 -9.02
N SER A 338 4.40 -11.51 -10.19
CA SER A 338 5.34 -11.08 -11.23
C SER A 338 5.01 -9.67 -11.71
N GLY A 339 6.03 -8.91 -12.14
CA GLY A 339 5.89 -7.53 -12.59
C GLY A 339 6.12 -6.50 -11.48
N SER A 340 6.07 -5.22 -11.84
CA SER A 340 6.41 -4.11 -10.95
C SER A 340 5.23 -3.57 -10.12
N ILE A 341 4.02 -4.09 -10.35
CA ILE A 341 2.78 -3.68 -9.68
C ILE A 341 2.11 -4.93 -9.10
N PRO A 342 2.44 -5.35 -7.87
CA PRO A 342 1.76 -6.47 -7.23
C PRO A 342 0.33 -6.08 -6.86
N THR A 343 -0.62 -7.00 -7.08
CA THR A 343 -2.01 -6.89 -6.66
C THR A 343 -2.36 -8.05 -5.73
N ALA A 344 -3.34 -7.88 -4.86
CA ALA A 344 -3.82 -9.00 -4.05
C ALA A 344 -4.32 -10.18 -4.91
N VAL A 345 -4.40 -11.38 -4.32
CA VAL A 345 -4.79 -12.58 -5.07
C VAL A 345 -6.19 -12.41 -5.64
N SER A 346 -6.39 -12.82 -6.91
CA SER A 346 -7.70 -12.85 -7.57
C SER A 346 -8.46 -11.53 -7.48
N THR A 347 -7.94 -10.50 -8.15
CA THR A 347 -8.64 -9.24 -8.38
C THR A 347 -9.74 -9.46 -9.44
N SER A 348 -10.99 -9.41 -9.00
CA SER A 348 -12.26 -9.43 -9.75
C SER A 348 -12.22 -9.42 -11.30
N MET A 349 -13.02 -10.31 -11.90
CA MET A 349 -13.46 -10.29 -13.31
C MET A 349 -14.29 -9.05 -13.71
N GLU A 350 -14.47 -8.06 -12.82
CA GLU A 350 -14.95 -6.73 -13.21
C GLU A 350 -13.81 -6.02 -13.94
N THR A 351 -13.74 -6.29 -15.24
CA THR A 351 -12.95 -5.57 -16.23
C THR A 351 -13.32 -4.08 -16.22
N GLY A 352 -12.66 -3.34 -15.35
CA GLY A 352 -12.42 -1.91 -15.44
C GLY A 352 -10.93 -1.68 -15.69
N GLY A 353 -10.44 -2.13 -16.85
CA GLY A 353 -9.13 -1.74 -17.38
C GLY A 353 -7.94 -2.53 -16.85
N MET A 354 -7.84 -3.83 -17.17
CA MET A 354 -6.55 -4.53 -17.30
C MET A 354 -6.76 -5.87 -18.05
N GLY A 355 -7.09 -5.74 -19.34
CA GLY A 355 -6.96 -6.81 -20.32
C GLY A 355 -6.20 -6.21 -21.49
N GLY A 356 -5.17 -6.90 -21.99
CA GLY A 356 -4.40 -6.46 -23.15
C GLY A 356 -5.30 -6.13 -24.36
N PRO A 357 -4.82 -5.30 -25.31
CA PRO A 357 -5.66 -4.80 -26.38
C PRO A 357 -6.13 -5.95 -27.27
N GLY A 358 -7.43 -6.26 -27.22
CA GLY A 358 -8.03 -7.33 -28.02
C GLY A 358 -9.47 -7.75 -27.68
N GLY A 359 -10.10 -7.19 -26.64
CA GLY A 359 -11.43 -7.63 -26.19
C GLY A 359 -12.59 -6.69 -26.56
N MET A 360 -12.90 -6.54 -27.85
CA MET A 360 -14.20 -5.95 -28.25
C MET A 360 -15.30 -6.98 -28.01
N ARG A 361 -16.06 -6.86 -26.90
CA ARG A 361 -17.32 -7.59 -26.71
C ARG A 361 -18.46 -6.59 -26.51
N GLY A 362 -19.30 -6.52 -27.53
CA GLY A 362 -20.39 -5.55 -27.67
C GLY A 362 -21.43 -5.61 -26.58
N GLY A 363 -21.85 -4.44 -26.12
CA GLY A 363 -23.05 -4.26 -25.31
C GLY A 363 -24.31 -4.29 -26.19
N PRO A 364 -25.40 -4.94 -25.76
CA PRO A 364 -26.66 -4.95 -26.48
C PRO A 364 -27.45 -3.70 -26.09
N ASN A 365 -27.54 -2.71 -26.99
CA ASN A 365 -28.67 -1.79 -27.07
C ASN A 365 -28.58 -0.97 -28.37
N GLY A 366 -29.54 -1.21 -29.27
CA GLY A 366 -29.58 -0.62 -30.60
C GLY A 366 -30.11 0.81 -30.63
N ALA A 367 -29.58 1.58 -31.58
CA ALA A 367 -30.30 2.61 -32.31
C ALA A 367 -29.74 2.68 -33.75
N PRO A 368 -30.59 2.78 -34.80
CA PRO A 368 -30.18 2.56 -36.19
C PRO A 368 -29.82 3.87 -36.90
N GLY A 369 -28.77 3.87 -37.74
CA GLY A 369 -28.40 5.07 -38.49
C GLY A 369 -27.34 4.90 -39.59
N ARG A 370 -27.81 4.57 -40.81
CA ARG A 370 -27.37 5.06 -42.14
C ARG A 370 -25.92 4.84 -42.63
N GLY A 371 -25.73 3.71 -43.33
CA GLY A 371 -25.37 3.59 -44.77
C GLY A 371 -24.11 4.25 -45.36
N ARG A 372 -23.17 3.45 -45.88
CA ARG A 372 -22.88 3.14 -47.32
C ARG A 372 -21.57 2.29 -47.43
N PRO A 373 -21.19 1.73 -48.60
CA PRO A 373 -21.22 0.30 -48.86
C PRO A 373 -19.85 -0.40 -48.87
N THR A 374 -19.95 -1.71 -48.71
CA THR A 374 -18.98 -2.81 -48.86
C THR A 374 -18.13 -2.76 -50.13
N ALA A 375 -16.83 -3.03 -49.98
CA ALA A 375 -15.95 -3.60 -51.01
C ALA A 375 -15.45 -4.98 -50.55
N PRO A 376 -15.12 -5.92 -51.47
CA PRO A 376 -15.14 -7.36 -51.21
C PRO A 376 -13.94 -7.84 -50.40
N ALA A 377 -14.17 -8.91 -49.63
CA ALA A 377 -13.14 -9.68 -48.93
C ALA A 377 -12.23 -10.38 -49.95
N ASP A 378 -10.94 -10.05 -49.91
CA ASP A 378 -9.90 -10.83 -50.56
C ASP A 378 -9.38 -11.85 -49.52
N GLN A 379 -9.61 -13.13 -49.80
CA GLN A 379 -9.03 -14.24 -49.07
C GLN A 379 -7.56 -14.35 -49.47
N GLY A 380 -6.68 -13.85 -48.63
CA GLY A 380 -5.24 -14.06 -48.71
C GLY A 380 -4.74 -14.70 -47.41
N ASP A 381 -4.31 -15.96 -47.51
CA ASP A 381 -3.50 -16.64 -46.51
C ASP A 381 -2.26 -15.80 -46.18
N GLY A 382 -2.08 -15.49 -44.90
CA GLY A 382 -1.02 -14.61 -44.41
C GLY A 382 -0.70 -14.87 -42.96
N GLN A 383 -0.04 -16.00 -42.71
CA GLN A 383 0.82 -16.21 -41.54
C GLN A 383 1.87 -15.09 -41.47
N ASP A 384 2.18 -14.66 -40.25
CA ASP A 384 3.28 -13.78 -39.87
C ASP A 384 3.29 -12.35 -40.43
N ARG A 385 2.91 -11.38 -39.57
CA ARG A 385 3.63 -10.11 -39.30
C ARG A 385 2.73 -9.14 -38.53
N SER A 386 2.80 -9.18 -37.19
CA SER A 386 2.53 -8.02 -36.29
C SER A 386 2.56 -8.46 -34.82
N ARG A 387 3.72 -8.95 -34.36
CA ARG A 387 4.11 -8.89 -32.95
C ARG A 387 5.25 -7.89 -32.81
N SER A 388 4.95 -6.61 -33.01
CA SER A 388 5.82 -5.54 -32.50
C SER A 388 5.54 -5.43 -31.00
N GLY A 389 6.55 -5.71 -30.17
CA GLY A 389 6.45 -5.78 -28.72
C GLY A 389 5.73 -4.57 -28.13
N SER A 390 4.68 -4.86 -27.35
CA SER A 390 4.06 -3.87 -26.48
C SER A 390 5.00 -3.53 -25.32
N PRO A 391 5.21 -2.25 -24.99
CA PRO A 391 5.99 -1.85 -23.82
C PRO A 391 5.39 -2.46 -22.56
N GLY A 392 6.19 -3.19 -21.78
CA GLY A 392 5.75 -3.83 -20.54
C GLY A 392 5.31 -5.29 -20.65
N SER A 393 5.58 -6.00 -21.76
CA SER A 393 5.47 -7.47 -21.74
C SER A 393 6.41 -8.01 -20.66
N SER A 394 5.84 -8.64 -19.63
CA SER A 394 6.61 -9.29 -18.57
C SER A 394 7.56 -10.31 -19.20
N VAL A 395 8.86 -10.04 -19.10
CA VAL A 395 9.87 -11.02 -19.47
C VAL A 395 9.73 -12.15 -18.45
N SER A 396 9.43 -13.36 -18.93
CA SER A 396 9.37 -14.52 -18.04
C SER A 396 10.76 -14.81 -17.49
N ALA A 397 10.84 -15.27 -16.24
CA ALA A 397 12.12 -15.72 -15.68
C ALA A 397 12.72 -16.88 -16.52
N ASP A 398 11.90 -17.69 -17.17
CA ASP A 398 12.38 -18.84 -17.97
C ASP A 398 12.65 -18.47 -19.44
N SER A 399 12.63 -17.18 -19.79
CA SER A 399 12.81 -16.75 -21.18
C SER A 399 14.27 -16.86 -21.65
N GLU A 400 14.47 -17.00 -22.95
CA GLU A 400 15.79 -16.99 -23.58
C GLU A 400 16.51 -15.68 -23.29
N LEU A 401 15.77 -14.56 -23.32
CA LEU A 401 16.29 -13.25 -22.95
C LEU A 401 16.79 -13.22 -21.50
N ALA A 402 16.03 -13.77 -20.54
CA ALA A 402 16.46 -13.81 -19.14
C ALA A 402 17.72 -14.67 -18.97
N ALA A 403 17.81 -15.82 -19.65
CA ALA A 403 18.99 -16.68 -19.64
C ALA A 403 20.23 -15.98 -20.24
N LEU A 404 20.05 -15.27 -21.36
CA LEU A 404 21.11 -14.46 -21.97
C LEU A 404 21.66 -13.44 -20.99
N LEU A 405 20.77 -12.66 -20.37
CA LEU A 405 21.18 -11.60 -19.44
C LEU A 405 21.85 -12.15 -18.19
N ARG A 406 21.40 -13.31 -17.66
CA ARG A 406 22.05 -13.98 -16.52
C ARG A 406 23.53 -14.31 -16.77
N SER A 407 23.87 -14.62 -18.03
CA SER A 407 25.25 -14.97 -18.40
C SER A 407 26.19 -13.75 -18.45
N THR A 408 25.66 -12.53 -18.41
CA THR A 408 26.48 -11.31 -18.47
C THR A 408 27.24 -11.05 -17.16
N THR A 409 28.39 -10.39 -17.32
CA THR A 409 29.28 -9.94 -16.22
C THR A 409 29.47 -8.42 -16.18
N THR A 410 28.77 -7.69 -17.05
CA THR A 410 28.80 -6.23 -17.13
C THR A 410 28.17 -5.58 -15.90
N THR A 411 28.46 -4.28 -15.70
CA THR A 411 27.82 -3.49 -14.64
C THR A 411 26.30 -3.47 -14.82
N TRP A 412 25.84 -3.25 -16.06
CA TRP A 412 24.45 -3.44 -16.47
C TRP A 412 24.38 -4.53 -17.52
N ALA A 413 23.59 -5.57 -17.25
CA ALA A 413 23.37 -6.66 -18.22
C ALA A 413 22.73 -6.13 -19.49
N ALA A 414 21.78 -5.20 -19.32
CA ALA A 414 21.17 -4.48 -20.42
C ALA A 414 20.84 -3.02 -20.07
N ALA A 415 20.49 -2.24 -21.08
CA ALA A 415 19.80 -0.97 -20.96
C ALA A 415 18.47 -1.02 -21.73
N THR A 416 17.45 -0.34 -21.21
CA THR A 416 16.14 -0.22 -21.86
C THR A 416 15.48 1.10 -21.50
N ASN A 417 14.51 1.53 -22.30
CA ASN A 417 13.77 2.77 -22.05
C ASN A 417 12.70 2.53 -20.98
N GLY A 418 12.72 3.39 -19.96
CA GLY A 418 11.73 3.43 -18.87
C GLY A 418 12.01 2.42 -17.74
N SER A 419 11.76 2.89 -16.52
CA SER A 419 11.91 2.12 -15.28
C SER A 419 11.00 0.89 -15.21
N GLN A 420 9.80 0.94 -15.80
CA GLN A 420 8.87 -0.20 -15.79
C GLN A 420 9.38 -1.36 -16.65
N SER A 421 9.91 -1.07 -17.83
CA SER A 421 10.55 -2.07 -18.70
C SER A 421 11.78 -2.67 -18.02
N ALA A 422 12.64 -1.80 -17.45
CA ALA A 422 13.84 -2.23 -16.75
C ALA A 422 13.49 -3.16 -15.57
N ALA A 423 12.55 -2.78 -14.71
CA ALA A 423 12.16 -3.56 -13.54
C ALA A 423 11.69 -4.98 -13.89
N GLY A 424 10.91 -5.15 -14.97
CA GLY A 424 10.48 -6.47 -15.44
C GLY A 424 11.67 -7.36 -15.84
N ILE A 425 12.65 -6.78 -16.53
CA ILE A 425 13.86 -7.50 -16.97
C ILE A 425 14.78 -7.79 -15.77
N GLU A 426 14.91 -6.87 -14.82
CA GLU A 426 15.69 -7.07 -13.58
C GLU A 426 15.15 -8.23 -12.76
N ILE A 427 13.84 -8.27 -12.54
CA ILE A 427 13.18 -9.36 -11.80
C ILE A 427 13.36 -10.70 -12.52
N ALA A 428 13.20 -10.74 -13.85
CA ALA A 428 13.32 -11.96 -14.62
C ALA A 428 14.76 -12.48 -14.67
N SER A 429 15.74 -11.61 -14.90
CA SER A 429 17.14 -11.98 -15.09
C SER A 429 17.94 -12.05 -13.79
N GLY A 430 17.51 -11.38 -12.72
CA GLY A 430 18.32 -11.22 -11.50
C GLY A 430 19.57 -10.34 -11.71
N LYS A 431 19.57 -9.50 -12.75
CA LYS A 431 20.71 -8.63 -13.12
C LYS A 431 20.29 -7.17 -13.16
N ALA A 432 21.24 -6.27 -12.96
CA ALA A 432 21.02 -4.83 -13.08
C ALA A 432 20.71 -4.44 -14.53
N VAL A 433 19.66 -3.64 -14.73
CA VAL A 433 19.27 -3.12 -16.05
C VAL A 433 19.18 -1.60 -15.97
N MET A 434 19.85 -0.90 -16.88
CA MET A 434 19.81 0.55 -16.91
C MET A 434 18.45 1.04 -17.44
N ALA A 435 17.71 1.77 -16.61
CA ALA A 435 16.45 2.42 -16.95
C ALA A 435 16.71 3.80 -17.58
N ILE A 436 16.90 3.85 -18.90
CA ILE A 436 17.07 5.10 -19.63
C ILE A 436 15.76 5.91 -19.52
N GLY A 437 15.85 7.14 -19.05
CA GLY A 437 14.66 7.98 -18.86
C GLY A 437 13.88 7.76 -17.57
N GLY A 438 14.35 6.88 -16.68
CA GLY A 438 13.77 6.73 -15.35
C GLY A 438 12.26 6.53 -15.35
N TRP A 439 11.55 7.27 -14.49
CA TRP A 439 10.08 7.16 -14.34
C TRP A 439 9.32 8.07 -15.31
N SER A 440 9.81 9.29 -15.51
CA SER A 440 9.08 10.39 -16.15
C SER A 440 9.69 10.89 -17.46
N GLY A 441 10.61 10.12 -18.07
CA GLY A 441 11.41 10.61 -19.19
C GLY A 441 12.55 11.53 -18.72
N ASP A 442 13.15 11.18 -17.58
CA ASP A 442 14.25 11.92 -16.95
C ASP A 442 15.44 12.03 -17.92
N PRO A 443 16.23 13.13 -17.91
CA PRO A 443 17.38 13.30 -18.80
C PRO A 443 18.60 12.50 -18.31
N ALA A 444 18.42 11.21 -18.02
CA ALA A 444 19.41 10.35 -17.41
C ALA A 444 19.36 8.90 -17.97
N PRO A 445 20.50 8.34 -18.42
CA PRO A 445 21.73 9.07 -18.75
C PRO A 445 21.52 9.99 -19.98
N THR A 446 22.40 10.98 -20.14
CA THR A 446 22.54 11.69 -21.42
C THR A 446 23.11 10.76 -22.50
N LEU A 447 22.91 11.07 -23.78
CA LEU A 447 23.52 10.30 -24.88
C LEU A 447 25.04 10.15 -24.74
N ASP A 448 25.76 11.20 -24.34
CA ASP A 448 27.21 11.16 -24.21
C ASP A 448 27.67 10.28 -23.05
N GLN A 449 26.95 10.31 -21.92
CA GLN A 449 27.18 9.36 -20.83
C GLN A 449 26.91 7.93 -21.26
N PHE A 450 25.81 7.69 -21.99
CA PHE A 450 25.49 6.36 -22.50
C PHE A 450 26.59 5.82 -23.42
N LYS A 451 27.05 6.63 -24.40
CA LYS A 451 28.18 6.29 -25.27
C LYS A 451 29.44 5.96 -24.47
N THR A 452 29.75 6.75 -23.45
CA THR A 452 30.90 6.51 -22.56
C THR A 452 30.77 5.15 -21.87
N TYR A 453 29.60 4.83 -21.31
CA TYR A 453 29.39 3.55 -20.64
C TYR A 453 29.48 2.35 -21.59
N VAL A 454 29.03 2.50 -22.85
CA VAL A 454 29.21 1.47 -23.88
C VAL A 454 30.68 1.29 -24.24
N GLN A 455 31.42 2.39 -24.45
CA GLN A 455 32.86 2.36 -24.74
C GLN A 455 33.68 1.74 -23.60
N GLU A 456 33.29 1.97 -22.35
CA GLU A 456 33.90 1.38 -21.16
C GLU A 456 33.48 -0.09 -20.93
N GLY A 457 32.62 -0.65 -21.78
CA GLY A 457 32.13 -2.02 -21.67
C GLY A 457 31.23 -2.27 -20.46
N LYS A 458 30.57 -1.23 -19.95
CA LYS A 458 29.69 -1.32 -18.76
C LYS A 458 28.30 -1.86 -19.06
N ILE A 459 27.86 -1.84 -20.32
CA ILE A 459 26.52 -2.25 -20.75
C ILE A 459 26.62 -3.41 -21.74
N GLY A 460 25.98 -4.53 -21.43
CA GLY A 460 26.03 -5.74 -22.27
C GLY A 460 25.15 -5.64 -23.51
N TYR A 461 23.87 -5.35 -23.29
CA TYR A 461 22.85 -5.30 -24.32
C TYR A 461 22.01 -4.03 -24.26
N TYR A 462 21.36 -3.67 -25.36
CA TYR A 462 20.24 -2.74 -25.36
C TYR A 462 18.97 -3.48 -25.80
N ILE A 463 17.88 -3.31 -25.06
CA ILE A 463 16.61 -3.99 -25.30
C ILE A 463 15.55 -2.93 -25.62
N GLY A 464 15.02 -2.96 -26.84
CA GLY A 464 14.09 -1.97 -27.37
C GLY A 464 14.22 -1.83 -28.89
N GLY A 465 13.29 -1.15 -29.55
CA GLY A 465 13.29 -1.00 -31.01
C GLY A 465 13.00 0.43 -31.48
N GLN A 466 13.23 0.66 -32.78
CA GLN A 466 12.94 1.91 -33.48
C GLN A 466 11.41 2.09 -33.59
N GLY A 467 10.79 2.61 -32.53
CA GLY A 467 9.33 2.76 -32.43
C GLY A 467 8.76 2.80 -31.01
N GLY A 468 9.59 2.58 -29.98
CA GLY A 468 9.17 2.72 -28.58
C GLY A 468 9.15 4.19 -28.12
N ASP A 469 7.95 4.74 -28.02
CA ASP A 469 7.49 5.91 -27.27
C ASP A 469 8.30 7.23 -27.32
N ARG A 470 7.60 8.28 -27.75
CA ARG A 470 8.03 9.69 -27.70
C ARG A 470 8.15 10.15 -26.24
N GLY A 471 9.27 9.84 -25.60
CA GLY A 471 9.59 10.31 -24.26
C GLY A 471 11.09 10.43 -24.06
N GLY A 472 11.57 11.66 -23.84
CA GLY A 472 12.84 12.02 -23.20
C GLY A 472 14.18 11.62 -23.86
N ASN A 473 14.32 10.43 -24.43
CA ASN A 473 15.63 9.85 -24.76
C ASN A 473 15.64 9.04 -26.07
N SER A 474 14.84 9.46 -27.07
CA SER A 474 14.82 8.80 -28.38
C SER A 474 16.21 8.80 -29.06
N GLU A 475 17.04 9.79 -28.75
CA GLU A 475 18.41 9.93 -29.23
C GLU A 475 19.31 8.73 -28.90
N ILE A 476 19.14 8.07 -27.74
CA ILE A 476 19.91 6.87 -27.39
C ILE A 476 19.43 5.69 -28.22
N ALA A 477 18.11 5.50 -28.34
CA ALA A 477 17.53 4.43 -29.14
C ALA A 477 17.94 4.55 -30.63
N GLU A 478 17.90 5.77 -31.18
CA GLU A 478 18.31 6.09 -32.54
C GLU A 478 19.81 5.84 -32.74
N TRP A 479 20.65 6.27 -31.79
CA TRP A 479 22.08 6.02 -31.84
C TRP A 479 22.41 4.52 -31.79
N VAL A 480 21.76 3.75 -30.91
CA VAL A 480 21.95 2.30 -30.84
C VAL A 480 21.56 1.65 -32.16
N ALA A 481 20.39 1.99 -32.70
CA ALA A 481 19.90 1.42 -33.96
C ALA A 481 20.81 1.75 -35.16
N ALA A 482 21.47 2.90 -35.15
CA ALA A 482 22.40 3.31 -36.20
C ALA A 482 23.79 2.65 -36.09
N ASN A 483 24.21 2.20 -34.91
CA ASN A 483 25.58 1.74 -34.65
C ASN A 483 25.70 0.24 -34.35
N PHE A 484 24.61 -0.44 -34.01
CA PHE A 484 24.61 -1.86 -33.64
C PHE A 484 23.60 -2.66 -34.47
N THR A 485 23.88 -3.95 -34.66
CA THR A 485 22.99 -4.87 -35.37
C THR A 485 21.87 -5.37 -34.46
N ALA A 486 20.62 -5.23 -34.90
CA ALA A 486 19.46 -5.76 -34.21
C ALA A 486 19.36 -7.28 -34.38
N SER A 487 19.02 -7.98 -33.29
CA SER A 487 18.52 -9.35 -33.29
C SER A 487 17.16 -9.41 -32.58
N THR A 488 16.47 -10.53 -32.71
CA THR A 488 15.19 -10.77 -32.05
C THR A 488 15.31 -11.97 -31.12
N ILE A 489 14.98 -11.79 -29.84
CA ILE A 489 14.97 -12.84 -28.81
C ILE A 489 13.65 -12.76 -28.07
N ASP A 490 12.88 -13.85 -28.00
CA ASP A 490 11.54 -13.88 -27.41
C ASP A 490 10.59 -12.77 -27.94
N GLY A 491 10.74 -12.39 -29.21
CA GLY A 491 9.97 -11.30 -29.84
C GLY A 491 10.38 -9.88 -29.41
N GLN A 492 11.44 -9.74 -28.60
CA GLN A 492 12.05 -8.47 -28.23
C GLN A 492 13.20 -8.13 -29.18
N THR A 493 13.32 -6.86 -29.56
CA THR A 493 14.48 -6.36 -30.29
C THR A 493 15.65 -6.17 -29.32
N VAL A 494 16.78 -6.79 -29.62
CA VAL A 494 17.99 -6.81 -28.79
C VAL A 494 19.18 -6.37 -29.63
N TYR A 495 20.03 -5.50 -29.07
CA TYR A 495 21.29 -5.09 -29.66
C TYR A 495 22.42 -5.50 -28.71
N LYS A 496 23.42 -6.19 -29.24
CA LYS A 496 24.65 -6.52 -28.49
C LYS A 496 25.60 -5.33 -28.53
N LEU A 497 25.95 -4.79 -27.37
CA LEU A 497 26.81 -3.59 -27.28
C LEU A 497 28.28 -3.94 -27.07
N ILE A 498 28.57 -5.11 -26.50
CA ILE A 498 29.91 -5.69 -26.35
C ILE A 498 29.92 -7.18 -26.63
#